data_AF-A0A7D8Z0S1-F1
#
_entry.id   AF-A0A7D8Z0S1-F1
#
_cell.length_a   1.000
_cell.length_b   1.000
_cell.length_c   1.000
_cell.angle_alpha   90.00
_cell.angle_beta   90.00
_cell.angle_gamma   90.00
#
_symmetry.space_group_name_H-M   'P 1'
#
loop_
_entity.id
_entity.type
_entity.pdbx_description
1 polymer ?
#
loop_
_entity_poly.entity_id
_entity_poly.type
_entity_poly.pdbx_seq_one_letter_code
_entity_poly.pdbx_strand_id
1 'polypeptide(L)'
;MANPRQRSKAKSHRSTKPSANQKRRIHQKLRKAPPLKGPEALQEAWDKKKTVFQNYAALGLLPSIPVDKGARSQRVKLPVAPPTDEDGDAAMADAAPATGSFGRIIRDADGNIIDIVLDDEEEEPAEAEAAAPKPLNVEPAPLAQLESLAASAAPVVRHTSTAERMWLVSSVQKHGDDYEAMARDRKLNVWQKTPGELKRMVRKAGGVAKLLA
;
A
#
# COMPACT_ATOMS: atom_id res chain seq x y z
N MET A 1 -21.23 -31.65 47.57
CA MET A 1 -21.27 -33.10 47.20
C MET A 1 -21.55 -33.23 45.70
N ALA A 2 -20.81 -34.08 44.98
CA ALA A 2 -21.02 -34.26 43.53
C ALA A 2 -22.32 -35.03 43.25
N ASN A 3 -23.12 -34.55 42.29
CA ASN A 3 -24.45 -35.08 41.95
C ASN A 3 -24.44 -36.62 41.70
N PRO A 4 -25.28 -37.41 42.39
CA PRO A 4 -25.32 -38.88 42.24
C PRO A 4 -25.46 -39.37 40.79
N ARG A 5 -26.20 -38.64 39.94
CA ARG A 5 -26.36 -38.96 38.51
C ARG A 5 -25.07 -38.81 37.73
N GLN A 6 -24.22 -37.84 38.10
CA GLN A 6 -22.91 -37.68 37.45
C GLN A 6 -21.92 -38.76 37.92
N ARG A 7 -22.01 -39.20 39.18
CA ARG A 7 -21.20 -40.32 39.70
C ARG A 7 -21.55 -41.64 39.02
N SER A 8 -22.84 -41.97 38.83
CA SER A 8 -23.24 -43.19 38.11
C SER A 8 -22.85 -43.14 36.63
N LYS A 9 -22.94 -41.96 35.99
CA LYS A 9 -22.51 -41.75 34.60
C LYS A 9 -21.00 -41.86 34.39
N ALA A 10 -20.19 -41.51 35.39
CA ALA A 10 -18.74 -41.71 35.35
C ALA A 10 -18.35 -43.18 35.59
N LYS A 11 -19.17 -43.93 36.34
CA LYS A 11 -18.97 -45.37 36.63
C LYS A 11 -19.48 -46.29 35.51
N SER A 12 -20.40 -45.83 34.67
CA SER A 12 -20.94 -46.66 33.60
C SER A 12 -19.93 -46.77 32.45
N HIS A 13 -19.70 -48.00 31.99
CA HIS A 13 -18.85 -48.34 30.84
C HIS A 13 -19.41 -47.83 29.49
N ARG A 14 -20.59 -47.18 29.51
CA ARG A 14 -21.28 -46.66 28.33
C ARG A 14 -20.64 -45.35 27.89
N SER A 15 -19.50 -45.49 27.20
CA SER A 15 -18.78 -44.50 26.39
C SER A 15 -18.86 -43.04 26.87
N THR A 16 -17.90 -42.64 27.69
CA THR A 16 -17.59 -41.25 28.10
C THR A 16 -16.95 -40.44 26.96
N LYS A 17 -17.55 -40.46 25.77
CA LYS A 17 -17.11 -39.59 24.66
C LYS A 17 -17.28 -38.12 25.06
N PRO A 18 -16.33 -37.23 24.70
CA PRO A 18 -16.47 -35.80 24.93
C PRO A 18 -17.75 -35.26 24.29
N SER A 19 -18.42 -34.34 24.99
CA SER A 19 -19.55 -33.58 24.45
C SER A 19 -19.14 -32.80 23.20
N ALA A 20 -20.09 -32.50 22.30
CA ALA A 20 -19.84 -31.71 21.09
C ALA A 20 -19.15 -30.36 21.41
N ASN A 21 -19.53 -29.69 22.50
CA ASN A 21 -18.90 -28.44 22.94
C ASN A 21 -17.46 -28.65 23.41
N GLN A 22 -17.20 -29.77 24.10
CA GLN A 22 -15.85 -30.13 24.52
C GLN A 22 -14.97 -30.44 23.30
N LYS A 23 -15.50 -31.12 22.29
CA LYS A 23 -14.82 -31.34 21.01
C LYS A 23 -14.50 -30.01 20.31
N ARG A 24 -15.46 -29.08 20.21
CA ARG A 24 -15.24 -27.74 19.62
C ARG A 24 -14.12 -26.98 20.33
N ARG A 25 -14.10 -26.98 21.67
CA ARG A 25 -13.04 -26.32 22.46
C ARG A 25 -11.67 -26.97 22.25
N ILE A 26 -11.62 -28.30 22.16
CA ILE A 26 -10.38 -29.03 21.85
C ILE A 26 -9.90 -28.64 20.45
N HIS A 27 -10.77 -28.67 19.44
CA HIS A 27 -10.42 -28.26 18.08
C HIS A 27 -9.95 -26.80 18.02
N GLN A 28 -10.60 -25.88 18.75
CA GLN A 28 -10.16 -24.49 18.81
C GLN A 28 -8.74 -24.34 19.38
N LYS A 29 -8.39 -25.10 20.43
CA LYS A 29 -7.03 -25.10 20.99
C LYS A 29 -5.99 -25.74 20.05
N LEU A 30 -6.43 -26.69 19.22
CA LEU A 30 -5.59 -27.34 18.20
C LEU A 30 -5.36 -26.46 16.96
N ARG A 31 -6.20 -25.45 16.71
CA ARG A 31 -6.01 -24.48 15.63
C ARG A 31 -4.81 -23.59 15.95
N LYS A 32 -3.67 -23.88 15.33
CA LYS A 32 -2.50 -23.00 15.33
C LYS A 32 -2.64 -21.95 14.24
N ALA A 33 -2.15 -20.74 14.51
CA ALA A 33 -2.06 -19.71 13.48
C ALA A 33 -1.09 -20.20 12.39
N PRO A 34 -1.45 -20.08 11.10
CA PRO A 34 -0.53 -20.43 10.02
C PRO A 34 0.72 -19.55 10.09
N PRO A 35 1.90 -20.06 9.68
CA PRO A 35 3.09 -19.24 9.56
C PRO A 35 2.85 -18.09 8.56
N LEU A 36 3.41 -16.92 8.85
CA LEU A 36 3.36 -15.78 7.95
C LEU A 36 4.11 -16.15 6.66
N LYS A 37 3.45 -16.03 5.51
CA LYS A 37 4.07 -16.18 4.19
C LYS A 37 4.41 -14.78 3.70
N GLY A 38 5.69 -14.48 3.49
CA GLY A 38 6.14 -13.16 3.05
C GLY A 38 7.65 -13.03 3.04
N PRO A 39 8.18 -11.81 2.83
CA PRO A 39 9.60 -11.50 2.98
C PRO A 39 10.17 -11.98 4.33
N GLU A 40 11.43 -12.41 4.32
CA GLU A 40 12.13 -12.93 5.51
C GLU A 40 12.13 -11.91 6.65
N ALA A 41 12.38 -10.63 6.35
CA ALA A 41 12.33 -9.52 7.29
C ALA A 41 11.03 -9.47 8.13
N LEU A 42 9.88 -9.78 7.50
CA LEU A 42 8.60 -9.84 8.21
C LEU A 42 8.44 -11.11 9.03
N GLN A 43 8.97 -12.24 8.57
CA GLN A 43 8.87 -13.51 9.28
C GLN A 43 9.67 -13.50 10.57
N GLU A 44 10.87 -12.92 10.55
CA GLU A 44 11.76 -12.81 11.71
C GLU A 44 11.17 -11.89 12.78
N ALA A 45 10.62 -10.75 12.37
CA ALA A 45 10.04 -9.77 13.27
C ALA A 45 8.61 -10.11 13.75
N TRP A 46 8.02 -11.23 13.28
CA TRP A 46 6.65 -11.63 13.62
C TRP A 46 6.56 -12.43 14.92
N ASP A 47 5.98 -11.83 15.97
CA ASP A 47 5.70 -12.54 17.22
C ASP A 47 4.36 -13.30 17.16
N LYS A 48 4.42 -14.63 17.27
CA LYS A 48 3.25 -15.53 17.26
C LYS A 48 2.34 -15.36 18.48
N LYS A 49 2.82 -14.74 19.56
CA LYS A 49 2.05 -14.53 20.79
C LYS A 49 1.20 -13.27 20.75
N LYS A 50 1.59 -12.30 19.92
CA LYS A 50 0.88 -11.03 19.75
C LYS A 50 -0.26 -11.16 18.74
N THR A 51 -1.21 -10.24 18.83
CA THR A 51 -2.28 -10.14 17.83
C THR A 51 -1.70 -9.59 16.51
N VAL A 52 -2.39 -9.89 15.40
CA VAL A 52 -2.03 -9.38 14.06
C VAL A 52 -1.91 -7.86 14.06
N PHE A 53 -2.83 -7.15 14.73
CA PHE A 53 -2.83 -5.69 14.83
C PHE A 53 -1.60 -5.16 15.59
N GLN A 54 -1.26 -5.77 16.72
CA GLN A 54 -0.08 -5.40 17.51
C GLN A 54 1.22 -5.66 16.76
N ASN A 55 1.30 -6.76 16.00
CA ASN A 55 2.47 -7.03 15.18
C ASN A 55 2.64 -5.98 14.08
N TYR A 56 1.58 -5.68 13.32
CA TYR A 56 1.67 -4.63 12.31
C TYR A 56 2.06 -3.27 12.91
N ALA A 57 1.47 -2.88 14.05
CA ALA A 57 1.86 -1.65 14.74
C ALA A 57 3.34 -1.66 15.18
N ALA A 58 3.85 -2.79 15.69
CA ALA A 58 5.26 -2.94 16.08
C ALA A 58 6.22 -2.93 14.88
N LEU A 59 5.75 -3.34 13.71
CA LEU A 59 6.49 -3.31 12.45
C LEU A 59 6.42 -1.94 11.76
N GLY A 60 5.67 -0.97 12.30
CA GLY A 60 5.42 0.31 11.63
C GLY A 60 4.45 0.22 10.44
N LEU A 61 3.71 -0.89 10.33
CA LEU A 61 2.76 -1.16 9.26
C LEU A 61 1.32 -0.89 9.69
N LEU A 62 0.47 -0.55 8.72
CA LEU A 62 -0.95 -0.37 8.95
C LEU A 62 -1.67 -1.73 9.09
N PRO A 63 -2.37 -1.99 10.20
CA PRO A 63 -3.03 -3.27 10.45
C PRO A 63 -4.34 -3.47 9.68
N SER A 64 -5.01 -2.38 9.32
CA SER A 64 -6.19 -2.38 8.47
C SER A 64 -6.17 -1.13 7.62
N ILE A 65 -6.45 -1.28 6.34
CA ILE A 65 -6.67 -0.13 5.45
C ILE A 65 -7.90 0.61 6.00
N PRO A 66 -7.83 1.94 6.20
CA PRO A 66 -9.00 2.74 6.49
C PRO A 66 -9.87 2.78 5.23
N VAL A 67 -10.68 1.74 5.03
CA VAL A 67 -11.68 1.70 3.96
C VAL A 67 -12.98 2.21 4.55
N ASP A 68 -13.49 3.29 3.98
CA ASP A 68 -14.83 3.81 4.29
C ASP A 68 -15.86 2.73 3.95
N LYS A 69 -16.46 2.09 4.97
CA LYS A 69 -17.43 0.99 4.80
C LYS A 69 -18.81 1.46 4.32
N GLY A 70 -18.83 2.45 3.45
CA GLY A 70 -20.01 3.06 2.88
C GLY A 70 -19.62 4.42 2.35
N ALA A 71 -19.97 4.71 1.10
CA ALA A 71 -19.91 6.06 0.56
C ALA A 71 -20.75 7.01 1.45
N ARG A 72 -20.12 7.60 2.47
CA ARG A 72 -20.51 8.81 3.22
C ARG A 72 -19.32 9.29 4.05
N SER A 73 -18.55 10.17 3.41
CA SER A 73 -17.79 11.27 4.00
C SER A 73 -16.86 10.95 5.18
N GLN A 74 -15.60 10.67 4.82
CA GLN A 74 -14.37 11.25 5.39
C GLN A 74 -14.52 11.99 6.72
N ARG A 75 -14.00 11.40 7.80
CA ARG A 75 -13.53 12.13 8.98
C ARG A 75 -12.36 11.40 9.65
N VAL A 76 -11.23 11.29 8.96
CA VAL A 76 -9.92 11.28 9.63
C VAL A 76 -8.93 11.99 8.70
N LYS A 77 -8.34 13.10 9.17
CA LYS A 77 -7.21 13.74 8.48
C LYS A 77 -6.04 12.76 8.49
N LEU A 78 -5.57 12.33 7.31
CA LEU A 78 -4.27 11.68 7.21
C LEU A 78 -3.20 12.65 7.75
N PRO A 79 -2.11 12.15 8.37
CA PRO A 79 -0.95 12.98 8.61
C PRO A 79 -0.44 13.46 7.25
N VAL A 80 -0.50 14.77 7.04
CA VAL A 80 0.11 15.43 5.89
C VAL A 80 1.61 15.16 6.01
N ALA A 81 2.15 14.38 5.07
CA ALA A 81 3.60 14.31 4.91
C ALA A 81 4.09 15.75 4.68
N PRO A 82 5.15 16.21 5.36
CA PRO A 82 5.64 17.56 5.15
C PRO A 82 5.91 17.74 3.65
N PRO A 83 5.45 18.86 3.05
CA PRO A 83 5.80 19.14 1.66
C PRO A 83 7.32 19.13 1.57
N THR A 84 7.85 18.23 0.74
CA THR A 84 9.20 18.41 0.23
C THR A 84 9.15 19.69 -0.59
N ASP A 85 9.86 20.72 -0.14
CA ASP A 85 10.02 22.00 -0.83
C ASP A 85 10.87 21.83 -2.11
N GLU A 86 10.38 21.01 -3.02
CA GLU A 86 10.94 20.74 -4.34
C GLU A 86 9.74 20.67 -5.27
N ASP A 87 9.12 21.82 -5.53
CA ASP A 87 8.36 22.17 -6.74
C ASP A 87 7.49 23.39 -6.43
N GLY A 88 8.02 24.57 -6.76
CA GLY A 88 7.28 25.82 -6.70
C GLY A 88 6.22 25.86 -7.79
N ASP A 89 4.99 26.22 -7.43
CA ASP A 89 4.17 27.11 -8.23
C ASP A 89 3.01 27.71 -7.43
N ALA A 90 2.74 28.97 -7.72
CA ALA A 90 1.86 29.87 -6.99
C ALA A 90 0.36 29.60 -7.24
N ALA A 91 -0.47 29.61 -6.18
CA ALA A 91 -1.86 30.04 -6.24
C ALA A 91 -2.51 30.18 -4.84
N MET A 92 -2.66 31.44 -4.41
CA MET A 92 -3.77 32.05 -3.66
C MET A 92 -4.70 31.19 -2.77
N ALA A 93 -4.68 31.54 -1.48
CA ALA A 93 -5.81 31.92 -0.62
C ALA A 93 -7.16 31.19 -0.74
N ASP A 94 -7.49 30.42 0.31
CA ASP A 94 -8.87 30.27 0.77
C ASP A 94 -8.89 30.14 2.31
N ALA A 95 -9.26 31.23 2.98
CA ALA A 95 -9.50 31.30 4.41
C ALA A 95 -10.95 30.88 4.70
N ALA A 96 -11.13 29.81 5.49
CA ALA A 96 -12.45 29.41 5.97
C ALA A 96 -12.93 30.37 7.08
N PRO A 97 -14.21 30.81 7.09
CA PRO A 97 -14.71 31.67 8.16
C PRO A 97 -14.89 30.90 9.47
N ALA A 98 -14.27 31.42 10.52
CA ALA A 98 -14.38 30.92 11.88
C ALA A 98 -15.83 31.00 12.37
N THR A 99 -16.31 29.87 12.88
CA THR A 99 -17.64 29.72 13.42
C THR A 99 -17.68 30.26 14.85
N GLY A 100 -18.40 31.37 15.06
CA GLY A 100 -19.15 31.65 16.27
C GLY A 100 -18.44 32.32 17.45
N SER A 101 -18.27 33.63 17.38
CA SER A 101 -18.41 34.52 18.55
C SER A 101 -19.48 35.56 18.23
N PHE A 102 -20.47 35.73 19.11
CA PHE A 102 -21.58 36.66 18.88
C PHE A 102 -21.15 38.07 19.28
N GLY A 103 -20.81 38.92 18.31
CA GLY A 103 -20.56 40.35 18.54
C GLY A 103 -21.81 41.09 19.02
N ARG A 104 -21.65 42.06 19.92
CA ARG A 104 -22.78 42.83 20.48
C ARG A 104 -23.09 44.01 19.56
N ILE A 105 -24.27 44.02 18.94
CA ILE A 105 -24.71 45.08 18.02
C ILE A 105 -25.27 46.26 18.84
N ILE A 106 -24.68 47.45 18.71
CA ILE A 106 -25.20 48.70 19.29
C ILE A 106 -26.06 49.41 18.23
N ARG A 107 -27.26 49.86 18.63
CA ARG A 107 -28.21 50.58 17.77
C ARG A 107 -28.55 51.94 18.35
N ASP A 108 -28.81 52.91 17.48
CA ASP A 108 -29.32 54.23 17.87
C ASP A 108 -30.84 54.21 18.09
N ALA A 109 -31.41 55.32 18.59
CA ALA A 109 -32.83 55.50 18.88
C ALA A 109 -33.74 55.28 17.66
N ASP A 110 -33.23 55.47 16.43
CA ASP A 110 -33.96 55.23 15.17
C ASP A 110 -33.72 53.81 14.59
N GLY A 111 -33.06 52.92 15.34
CA GLY A 111 -32.94 51.49 14.99
C GLY A 111 -31.90 51.15 13.92
N ASN A 112 -31.12 52.12 13.44
CA ASN A 112 -30.02 51.88 12.51
C ASN A 112 -28.76 51.36 13.25
N ILE A 113 -28.04 50.44 12.61
CA ILE A 113 -26.83 49.82 13.13
C ILE A 113 -25.65 50.76 12.87
N ILE A 114 -25.01 51.24 13.93
CA ILE A 114 -23.87 52.17 13.81
C ILE A 114 -22.54 51.41 13.87
N ASP A 115 -22.40 50.37 14.72
CA ASP A 115 -21.14 49.65 14.84
C ASP A 115 -21.27 48.21 15.36
N ILE A 116 -20.30 47.35 15.00
CA ILE A 116 -20.19 45.95 15.42
C ILE A 116 -18.83 45.75 16.10
N VAL A 117 -18.84 45.72 17.44
CA VAL A 117 -17.64 45.45 18.24
C VAL A 117 -17.44 43.94 18.36
N LEU A 118 -16.31 43.45 17.83
CA LEU A 118 -15.77 42.12 18.10
C LEU A 118 -14.68 42.27 19.18
N ASP A 119 -14.81 41.55 20.28
CA ASP A 119 -13.75 41.46 21.30
C ASP A 119 -12.64 40.57 20.74
N ASP A 120 -11.65 41.17 20.07
CA ASP A 120 -10.33 40.59 19.86
C ASP A 120 -9.44 40.99 21.05
N GLU A 121 -9.53 40.22 22.14
CA GLU A 121 -8.50 40.25 23.18
C GLU A 121 -7.28 39.45 22.69
N GLU A 122 -6.37 40.16 22.01
CA GLU A 122 -4.98 39.77 21.88
C GLU A 122 -4.25 40.02 23.21
N GLU A 123 -3.99 38.95 23.98
CA GLU A 123 -2.89 38.92 24.95
C GLU A 123 -1.83 37.91 24.47
N GLU A 124 -0.76 38.42 23.88
CA GLU A 124 0.55 37.77 23.84
C GLU A 124 1.12 37.69 25.27
N PRO A 125 1.61 36.51 25.67
CA PRO A 125 2.96 36.51 26.22
C PRO A 125 3.87 35.49 25.52
N ALA A 126 4.97 36.02 25.00
CA ALA A 126 6.18 35.30 24.71
C ALA A 126 6.74 34.63 25.98
N GLU A 127 6.79 33.30 26.00
CA GLU A 127 7.91 32.48 26.49
C GLU A 127 7.56 30.98 26.41
N ALA A 128 8.16 30.32 25.42
CA ALA A 128 8.59 28.92 25.35
C ALA A 128 8.28 28.34 23.97
N GLU A 129 9.23 28.52 23.04
CA GLU A 129 9.48 27.52 22.00
C GLU A 129 9.91 26.20 22.69
N ALA A 130 8.94 25.51 23.29
CA ALA A 130 9.00 24.08 23.42
C ALA A 130 8.85 23.54 22.00
N ALA A 131 9.97 23.45 21.30
CA ALA A 131 10.10 22.59 20.14
C ALA A 131 9.48 21.25 20.53
N ALA A 132 8.25 21.02 20.06
CA ALA A 132 7.59 19.74 20.19
C ALA A 132 8.63 18.69 19.76
N PRO A 133 8.90 17.65 20.57
CA PRO A 133 9.83 16.63 20.15
C PRO A 133 9.29 16.09 18.83
N LYS A 134 9.92 16.45 17.71
CA LYS A 134 9.74 15.74 16.45
C LYS A 134 9.93 14.29 16.86
N PRO A 135 8.91 13.42 16.75
CA PRO A 135 9.14 12.03 17.07
C PRO A 135 10.31 11.64 16.20
N LEU A 136 11.40 11.21 16.84
CA LEU A 136 12.46 10.52 16.14
C LEU A 136 11.74 9.29 15.57
N ASN A 137 11.27 9.41 14.33
CA ASN A 137 10.83 8.31 13.49
C ASN A 137 12.08 7.49 13.24
N VAL A 138 12.50 6.76 14.28
CA VAL A 138 13.37 5.62 14.14
C VAL A 138 12.48 4.62 13.44
N GLU A 139 12.48 4.68 12.11
CA GLU A 139 11.78 3.71 11.29
C GLU A 139 12.19 2.32 11.81
N PRO A 140 11.22 1.46 12.14
CA PRO A 140 11.54 0.18 12.73
C PRO A 140 12.44 -0.59 11.76
N ALA A 141 13.53 -1.17 12.26
CA ALA A 141 14.55 -1.83 11.42
C ALA A 141 14.00 -2.77 10.32
N PRO A 142 12.90 -3.54 10.52
CA PRO A 142 12.28 -4.35 9.46
C PRO A 142 11.70 -3.53 8.30
N LEU A 143 11.20 -2.31 8.55
CA LEU A 143 10.59 -1.46 7.53
C LEU A 143 11.64 -0.94 6.54
N ALA A 144 12.79 -0.49 7.03
CA ALA A 144 13.91 -0.07 6.18
C ALA A 144 14.41 -1.21 5.27
N GLN A 145 14.41 -2.46 5.75
CA GLN A 145 14.73 -3.62 4.93
C GLN A 145 13.69 -3.84 3.83
N LEU A 146 12.40 -3.67 4.12
CA LEU A 146 11.33 -3.80 3.13
C LEU A 146 11.39 -2.70 2.07
N GLU A 147 11.70 -1.47 2.47
CA GLU A 147 11.89 -0.34 1.56
C GLU A 147 13.07 -0.57 0.61
N SER A 148 14.20 -1.05 1.12
CA SER A 148 15.35 -1.38 0.27
C SER A 148 15.06 -2.54 -0.70
N LEU A 149 14.34 -3.57 -0.27
CA LEU A 149 13.89 -4.65 -1.16
C LEU A 149 12.94 -4.12 -2.25
N ALA A 150 12.01 -3.24 -1.89
CA ALA A 150 11.11 -2.62 -2.86
C ALA A 150 11.87 -1.74 -3.87
N ALA A 151 12.86 -0.96 -3.41
CA ALA A 151 13.69 -0.13 -4.25
C ALA A 151 14.57 -0.96 -5.22
N SER A 152 14.97 -2.17 -4.82
CA SER A 152 15.78 -3.06 -5.65
C SER A 152 15.02 -3.74 -6.81
N ALA A 153 13.70 -3.56 -6.90
CA ALA A 153 12.86 -4.24 -7.88
C ALA A 153 13.15 -3.75 -9.32
N ALA A 154 13.89 -4.55 -10.09
CA ALA A 154 14.15 -4.30 -11.51
C ALA A 154 13.12 -5.01 -12.41
N PRO A 155 12.69 -4.38 -13.53
CA PRO A 155 11.79 -5.02 -14.48
C PRO A 155 12.47 -6.22 -15.15
N VAL A 156 11.75 -7.34 -15.26
CA VAL A 156 12.26 -8.54 -15.95
C VAL A 156 12.38 -8.25 -17.44
N VAL A 157 13.61 -8.31 -17.96
CA VAL A 157 13.88 -8.17 -19.39
C VAL A 157 13.33 -9.40 -20.12
N ARG A 158 12.38 -9.19 -21.03
CA ARG A 158 11.82 -10.27 -21.85
C ARG A 158 12.67 -10.46 -23.11
N HIS A 159 13.16 -11.68 -23.30
CA HIS A 159 13.91 -12.08 -24.50
C HIS A 159 13.00 -12.69 -25.57
N THR A 160 13.48 -12.75 -26.81
CA THR A 160 12.86 -13.50 -27.91
C THR A 160 13.08 -15.00 -27.71
N SER A 161 12.16 -15.83 -28.22
CA SER A 161 12.36 -17.28 -28.21
C SER A 161 13.52 -17.68 -29.14
N THR A 162 14.05 -18.90 -28.98
CA THR A 162 15.16 -19.41 -29.80
C THR A 162 14.78 -19.48 -31.28
N ALA A 163 13.61 -20.02 -31.60
CA ALA A 163 13.10 -20.13 -32.96
C ALA A 163 12.84 -18.75 -33.60
N GLU A 164 12.23 -17.82 -32.85
CA GLU A 164 12.07 -16.42 -33.32
C GLU A 164 13.41 -15.78 -33.59
N ARG A 165 14.41 -15.98 -32.72
CA ARG A 165 15.76 -15.44 -32.91
C ARG A 165 16.39 -15.99 -34.18
N MET A 166 16.35 -17.30 -34.42
CA MET A 166 16.89 -17.91 -35.65
C MET A 166 16.25 -17.34 -36.92
N TRP A 167 14.93 -17.14 -36.89
CA TRP A 167 14.20 -16.54 -37.99
C TRP A 167 14.57 -15.06 -38.22
N LEU A 168 14.76 -14.30 -37.14
CA LEU A 168 15.23 -12.92 -37.24
C LEU A 168 16.68 -12.86 -37.73
N VAL A 169 17.56 -13.78 -37.32
CA VAL A 169 18.94 -13.88 -37.82
C VAL A 169 18.94 -14.06 -39.33
N SER A 170 18.18 -15.02 -39.86
CA SER A 170 18.13 -15.24 -41.32
C SER A 170 17.52 -14.06 -42.08
N SER A 171 16.52 -13.39 -41.48
CA SER A 171 15.89 -12.19 -42.05
C SER A 171 16.85 -11.01 -42.09
N VAL A 172 17.59 -10.77 -41.01
CA VAL A 172 18.58 -9.70 -40.87
C VAL A 172 19.82 -9.97 -41.72
N GLN A 173 20.29 -11.21 -41.82
CA GLN A 173 21.41 -11.57 -42.70
C GLN A 173 21.13 -11.23 -44.18
N LYS A 174 19.86 -11.30 -44.61
CA LYS A 174 19.47 -11.02 -45.99
C LYS A 174 19.18 -9.55 -46.26
N HIS A 175 18.48 -8.87 -45.35
CA HIS A 175 17.96 -7.50 -45.57
C HIS A 175 18.62 -6.43 -44.70
N GLY A 176 19.50 -6.81 -43.76
CA GLY A 176 20.15 -5.88 -42.84
C GLY A 176 19.15 -5.12 -41.97
N ASP A 177 19.24 -3.79 -42.01
CA ASP A 177 18.38 -2.85 -41.27
C ASP A 177 17.08 -2.47 -42.03
N ASP A 178 16.88 -2.96 -43.26
CA ASP A 178 15.75 -2.59 -44.10
C ASP A 178 14.48 -3.40 -43.76
N TYR A 179 13.75 -2.96 -42.72
CA TYR A 179 12.54 -3.63 -42.25
C TYR A 179 11.40 -3.66 -43.29
N GLU A 180 11.34 -2.71 -44.22
CA GLU A 180 10.35 -2.72 -45.28
C GLU A 180 10.61 -3.84 -46.32
N ALA A 181 11.87 -4.03 -46.69
CA ALA A 181 12.27 -5.12 -47.59
C ALA A 181 12.05 -6.48 -46.93
N MET A 182 12.36 -6.58 -45.62
CA MET A 182 12.11 -7.75 -44.81
C MET A 182 10.61 -8.10 -44.74
N ALA A 183 9.75 -7.09 -44.59
CA ALA A 183 8.30 -7.30 -44.56
C ALA A 183 7.74 -7.78 -45.92
N ARG A 184 8.29 -7.28 -47.03
CA ARG A 184 7.90 -7.65 -48.41
C ARG A 184 8.42 -9.03 -48.84
N ASP A 185 9.39 -9.62 -48.12
CA ASP A 185 9.94 -10.93 -48.44
C ASP A 185 8.97 -12.07 -48.14
N ARG A 186 8.24 -12.53 -49.15
CA ARG A 186 7.26 -13.63 -49.03
C ARG A 186 7.85 -14.97 -48.59
N LYS A 187 9.16 -15.21 -48.80
CA LYS A 187 9.79 -16.50 -48.45
C LYS A 187 10.22 -16.54 -46.99
N LEU A 188 10.85 -15.47 -46.51
CA LEU A 188 11.29 -15.39 -45.12
C LEU A 188 10.13 -14.94 -44.21
N ASN A 189 9.33 -13.95 -44.62
CA ASN A 189 8.20 -13.45 -43.86
C ASN A 189 6.90 -14.22 -44.15
N VAL A 190 6.92 -15.54 -43.89
CA VAL A 190 5.76 -16.43 -44.11
C VAL A 190 4.51 -15.95 -43.34
N TRP A 191 4.72 -15.40 -42.14
CA TRP A 191 3.64 -14.91 -41.27
C TRP A 191 3.22 -13.47 -41.54
N GLN A 192 3.70 -12.86 -42.64
CA GLN A 192 3.27 -11.53 -43.08
C GLN A 192 3.41 -10.46 -41.97
N LYS A 193 4.49 -10.53 -41.18
CA LYS A 193 4.80 -9.56 -40.14
C LYS A 193 4.98 -8.17 -40.74
N THR A 194 4.40 -7.19 -40.06
CA THR A 194 4.50 -5.78 -40.45
C THR A 194 5.91 -5.24 -40.14
N PRO A 195 6.38 -4.18 -40.82
CA PRO A 195 7.70 -3.61 -40.54
C PRO A 195 7.86 -3.13 -39.09
N GLY A 196 6.78 -2.61 -38.48
CA GLY A 196 6.79 -2.20 -37.07
C GLY A 196 6.84 -3.37 -36.08
N GLU A 197 6.29 -4.53 -36.43
CA GLU A 197 6.46 -5.76 -35.64
C GLU A 197 7.88 -6.28 -35.73
N LEU A 198 8.44 -6.35 -36.95
CA LEU A 198 9.82 -6.76 -37.17
C LEU A 198 10.80 -5.88 -36.38
N LYS A 199 10.61 -4.55 -36.42
CA LYS A 199 11.40 -3.60 -35.63
C LYS A 199 11.31 -3.87 -34.12
N ARG A 200 10.11 -4.15 -33.60
CA ARG A 200 9.91 -4.48 -32.17
C ARG A 200 10.55 -5.82 -31.79
N MET A 201 10.45 -6.82 -32.66
CA MET A 201 11.05 -8.14 -32.47
C MET A 201 12.58 -8.07 -32.46
N VAL A 202 13.18 -7.37 -33.42
CA VAL A 202 14.63 -7.13 -33.50
C VAL A 202 15.12 -6.34 -32.27
N ARG A 203 14.39 -5.29 -31.86
CA ARG A 203 14.70 -4.55 -30.62
C ARG A 203 14.67 -5.47 -29.39
N LYS A 204 13.66 -6.34 -29.30
CA LYS A 204 13.52 -7.33 -28.22
C LYS A 204 14.66 -8.37 -28.23
N ALA A 205 15.19 -8.71 -29.41
CA ALA A 205 16.31 -9.64 -29.58
C ALA A 205 17.69 -9.02 -29.24
N GLY A 206 17.75 -7.71 -28.97
CA GLY A 206 18.98 -6.98 -28.66
C GLY A 206 19.59 -6.23 -29.83
N GLY A 207 18.81 -5.99 -30.90
CA GLY A 207 19.22 -5.19 -32.05
C GLY A 207 19.88 -5.99 -33.18
N VAL A 208 20.12 -5.31 -34.31
CA VAL A 208 20.64 -5.93 -35.54
C VAL A 208 22.08 -6.39 -35.37
N ALA A 209 22.93 -5.61 -34.70
CA ALA A 209 24.32 -6.00 -34.42
C ALA A 209 24.43 -7.34 -33.66
N LYS A 210 23.52 -7.61 -32.72
CA LYS A 210 23.51 -8.86 -31.93
C LYS A 210 22.92 -10.07 -32.66
N LEU A 211 22.20 -9.82 -33.76
CA LEU A 211 21.68 -10.86 -34.65
C LEU A 211 22.66 -11.18 -35.79
N LEU A 212 23.56 -10.26 -36.13
CA LEU A 212 24.63 -10.46 -37.11
C LEU A 212 25.92 -11.01 -36.51
N ALA A 213 26.16 -10.76 -35.21
CA ALA A 213 27.25 -11.36 -34.44
C ALA A 213 26.99 -12.83 -34.11
#